data_AF-A0A2N3DG10-F1
#
_entry.id   AF-A0A2N3DG10-F1
#
_cell.length_a   1.000
_cell.length_b   1.000
_cell.length_c   1.000
_cell.angle_alpha   90.00
_cell.angle_beta   90.00
_cell.angle_gamma   90.00
#
_symmetry.space_group_name_H-M   'P 1'
#
loop_
_entity.id
_entity.type
_entity.pdbx_description
1 polymer ?
#
loop_
_entity_poly.entity_id
_entity_poly.type
_entity_poly.pdbx_seq_one_letter_code
_entity_poly.pdbx_strand_id
1 'polypeptide(L)'
;MIRLAPLFAPLAGVVLALATPVAAQSADPAALRAAERLVETMQVGEQFEQMFGMMAPVMAQNALAQMEAGQASRGFYEELVKGDYARKQKLQSILAEEYLTAIRAQMPRMKREYAREYALVFSAAELDALSDFFSTGAGAKFVAQTAPLQTKFSQVGQRIGLEVGMVATPKALERARTELDVETSK
;
A
#
# COMPACT_ATOMS: atom_id res chain seq x y z
N MET A 1 -30.59 32.23 -64.84
CA MET A 1 -29.20 32.21 -64.35
C MET A 1 -29.16 32.89 -62.99
N ILE A 2 -28.54 32.19 -62.03
CA ILE A 2 -27.94 32.67 -60.76
C ILE A 2 -28.90 33.00 -59.60
N ARG A 3 -28.95 32.04 -58.66
CA ARG A 3 -29.27 32.20 -57.23
C ARG A 3 -28.06 32.80 -56.50
N LEU A 4 -28.30 33.66 -55.51
CA LEU A 4 -27.39 33.97 -54.40
C LEU A 4 -28.22 34.27 -53.13
N ALA A 5 -27.90 33.57 -52.04
CA ALA A 5 -28.43 33.72 -50.67
C ALA A 5 -27.66 34.85 -49.92
N PRO A 6 -27.70 35.01 -48.57
CA PRO A 6 -28.60 34.55 -47.50
C PRO A 6 -29.02 35.71 -46.54
N LEU A 7 -29.83 35.50 -45.49
CA LEU A 7 -29.56 36.04 -44.13
C LEU A 7 -30.61 35.56 -43.10
N PHE A 8 -30.12 34.69 -42.21
CA PHE A 8 -30.40 34.58 -40.77
C PHE A 8 -31.84 34.55 -40.23
N ALA A 9 -32.22 33.39 -39.70
CA ALA A 9 -33.03 33.28 -38.49
C ALA A 9 -32.55 32.08 -37.64
N PRO A 10 -32.56 32.17 -36.30
CA PRO A 10 -31.83 31.28 -35.41
C PRO A 10 -32.68 30.07 -35.00
N LEU A 11 -32.05 28.93 -34.81
CA LEU A 11 -32.65 27.80 -34.08
C LEU A 11 -31.67 27.35 -33.01
N ALA A 12 -31.92 27.87 -31.81
CA ALA A 12 -31.38 27.37 -30.57
C ALA A 12 -31.96 25.98 -30.30
N GLY A 13 -31.21 24.94 -30.66
CA GLY A 13 -31.46 23.57 -30.23
C GLY A 13 -30.75 23.32 -28.90
N VAL A 14 -31.46 23.47 -27.79
CA VAL A 14 -31.02 22.94 -26.49
C VAL A 14 -31.08 21.42 -26.57
N VAL A 15 -29.92 20.79 -26.77
CA VAL A 15 -29.78 19.34 -26.60
C VAL A 15 -29.76 19.08 -25.10
N LEU A 16 -30.92 18.70 -24.56
CA LEU A 16 -31.04 18.06 -23.25
C LEU A 16 -30.36 16.70 -23.31
N ALA A 17 -29.07 16.67 -23.00
CA ALA A 17 -28.36 15.45 -22.70
C ALA A 17 -29.02 14.83 -21.46
N LEU A 18 -29.81 13.77 -21.69
CA LEU A 18 -30.28 12.88 -20.64
C LEU A 18 -29.04 12.31 -19.94
N ALA A 19 -28.74 12.85 -18.76
CA ALA A 19 -27.83 12.21 -17.82
C ALA A 19 -28.48 10.90 -17.39
N THR A 20 -28.17 9.81 -18.11
CA THR A 20 -28.45 8.47 -17.60
C THR A 20 -27.73 8.37 -16.26
N PRO A 21 -28.42 8.03 -15.16
CA PRO A 21 -27.75 7.80 -13.90
C PRO A 21 -26.69 6.73 -14.16
N VAL A 22 -25.43 7.05 -13.89
CA VAL A 22 -24.37 6.05 -13.80
C VAL A 22 -24.79 5.15 -12.65
N ALA A 23 -25.55 4.10 -12.97
CA ALA A 23 -25.83 3.03 -12.04
C ALA A 23 -24.46 2.55 -11.56
N ALA A 24 -24.26 2.49 -10.24
CA ALA A 24 -23.09 1.88 -9.66
C ALA A 24 -22.91 0.51 -10.33
N GLN A 25 -21.92 0.41 -11.21
CA GLN A 25 -21.70 -0.79 -12.00
C GLN A 25 -21.25 -1.87 -11.03
N SER A 26 -22.18 -2.72 -10.60
CA SER A 26 -21.81 -3.96 -9.94
C SER A 26 -20.99 -4.78 -10.94
N ALA A 27 -19.79 -5.18 -10.54
CA ALA A 27 -18.93 -6.01 -11.37
C ALA A 27 -19.68 -7.26 -11.87
N ASP A 28 -19.48 -7.61 -13.14
CA ASP A 28 -20.01 -8.83 -13.74
C ASP A 28 -19.52 -10.06 -12.93
N PRO A 29 -20.41 -10.98 -12.52
CA PRO A 29 -20.02 -12.21 -11.83
C PRO A 29 -18.96 -13.05 -12.57
N ALA A 30 -18.92 -13.01 -13.90
CA ALA A 30 -17.87 -13.68 -14.66
C ALA A 30 -16.51 -12.98 -14.51
N ALA A 31 -16.49 -11.64 -14.59
CA ALA A 31 -15.30 -10.83 -14.38
C ALA A 31 -14.77 -10.99 -12.94
N LEU A 32 -15.65 -11.04 -11.93
CA LEU A 32 -15.23 -11.24 -10.54
C LEU A 32 -14.50 -12.57 -10.34
N ARG A 33 -15.02 -13.67 -10.88
CA ARG A 33 -14.35 -14.99 -10.79
C ARG A 33 -13.01 -15.01 -11.53
N ALA A 34 -12.94 -14.35 -12.70
CA ALA A 34 -11.69 -14.24 -13.44
C ALA A 34 -10.65 -13.41 -12.67
N ALA A 35 -11.07 -12.31 -12.03
CA ALA A 35 -10.22 -11.49 -11.17
C ALA A 35 -9.75 -12.23 -9.91
N GLU A 36 -10.59 -13.04 -9.28
CA GLU A 36 -10.19 -13.88 -8.15
C GLU A 36 -9.07 -14.84 -8.56
N ARG A 37 -9.16 -15.47 -9.74
CA ARG A 37 -8.08 -16.31 -10.29
C ARG A 37 -6.80 -15.50 -10.50
N LEU A 38 -6.89 -14.32 -11.11
CA LEU A 38 -5.75 -13.45 -11.35
C LEU A 38 -5.03 -13.09 -10.04
N VAL A 39 -5.78 -12.73 -9.00
CA VAL A 39 -5.24 -12.38 -7.67
C VAL A 39 -4.48 -13.55 -7.04
N GLU A 40 -4.98 -14.78 -7.17
CA GLU A 40 -4.26 -15.97 -6.71
C GLU A 40 -3.01 -16.25 -7.58
N THR A 41 -3.12 -16.14 -8.91
CA THR A 41 -1.98 -16.34 -9.83
C THR A 41 -0.84 -15.37 -9.55
N MET A 42 -1.17 -14.12 -9.22
CA MET A 42 -0.19 -13.10 -8.88
C MET A 42 0.38 -13.25 -7.45
N GLN A 43 -0.12 -14.20 -6.66
CA GLN A 43 0.34 -14.42 -5.27
C GLN A 43 0.24 -13.16 -4.41
N VAL A 44 -0.89 -12.44 -4.53
CA VAL A 44 -1.09 -11.19 -3.79
C VAL A 44 -1.06 -11.44 -2.29
N GLY A 45 -1.60 -12.57 -1.81
CA GLY A 45 -1.61 -12.92 -0.38
C GLY A 45 -0.19 -13.02 0.20
N GLU A 46 0.70 -13.69 -0.51
CA GLU A 46 2.09 -13.92 -0.13
C GLU A 46 2.90 -12.62 -0.14
N GLN A 47 2.69 -11.77 -1.16
CA GLN A 47 3.32 -10.44 -1.23
C GLN A 47 2.92 -9.58 -0.03
N PHE A 48 1.64 -9.60 0.34
CA PHE A 48 1.14 -8.89 1.50
C PHE A 48 1.65 -9.45 2.82
N GLU A 49 1.70 -10.77 2.95
CA GLU A 49 2.24 -11.42 4.15
C GLU A 49 3.72 -11.05 4.36
N GLN A 50 4.52 -11.03 3.29
CA GLN A 50 5.90 -10.58 3.37
C GLN A 50 6.00 -9.10 3.77
N MET A 51 5.19 -8.24 3.14
CA MET A 51 5.16 -6.80 3.46
C MET A 51 4.83 -6.57 4.94
N PHE A 52 3.76 -7.20 5.44
CA PHE A 52 3.36 -7.06 6.83
C PHE A 52 4.32 -7.75 7.79
N GLY A 53 4.99 -8.83 7.38
CA GLY A 53 6.08 -9.46 8.13
C GLY A 53 7.20 -8.46 8.45
N MET A 54 7.55 -7.59 7.50
CA MET A 54 8.54 -6.54 7.70
C MET A 54 8.02 -5.39 8.58
N MET A 55 6.72 -5.07 8.51
CA MET A 55 6.14 -3.94 9.23
C MET A 55 5.68 -4.27 10.66
N ALA A 56 5.32 -5.52 10.95
CA ALA A 56 4.78 -5.92 12.24
C ALA A 56 5.68 -5.58 13.44
N PRO A 57 7.02 -5.75 13.38
CA PRO A 57 7.90 -5.34 14.47
C PRO A 57 7.85 -3.83 14.75
N VAL A 58 7.73 -3.01 13.70
CA VAL A 58 7.64 -1.54 13.81
C VAL A 58 6.26 -1.14 14.36
N MET A 59 5.19 -1.78 13.90
CA MET A 59 3.85 -1.57 14.46
C MET A 59 3.80 -1.92 15.95
N ALA A 60 4.38 -3.05 16.34
CA ALA A 60 4.49 -3.47 17.74
C ALA A 60 5.32 -2.48 18.57
N GLN A 61 6.45 -2.00 18.05
CA GLN A 61 7.27 -0.99 18.71
C GLN A 61 6.48 0.32 18.93
N ASN A 62 5.75 0.78 17.92
CA ASN A 62 4.94 2.00 18.01
C ASN A 62 3.76 1.84 18.98
N ALA A 63 3.13 0.67 19.02
CA ALA A 63 2.09 0.36 19.99
C ALA A 63 2.63 0.38 21.42
N LEU A 64 3.79 -0.23 21.64
CA LEU A 64 4.47 -0.18 22.95
C LEU A 64 4.83 1.23 23.38
N ALA A 65 5.40 2.03 22.47
CA ALA A 65 5.75 3.42 22.78
C ALA A 65 4.52 4.25 23.15
N GLN A 66 3.38 4.02 22.48
CA GLN A 66 2.10 4.64 22.85
C GLN A 66 1.59 4.15 24.20
N MET A 67 1.73 2.87 24.51
CA MET A 67 1.33 2.33 25.83
C MET A 67 2.16 2.94 26.96
N GLU A 68 3.47 3.09 26.76
CA GLU A 68 4.43 3.67 27.68
C GLU A 68 4.17 5.18 27.93
N ALA A 69 3.83 5.92 26.87
CA ALA A 69 3.54 7.36 26.95
C ALA A 69 2.09 7.67 27.39
N GLY A 70 1.15 6.76 27.17
CA GLY A 70 -0.29 7.00 27.36
C GLY A 70 -0.73 6.94 28.82
N GLN A 71 -1.39 7.99 29.31
CA GLN A 71 -1.85 8.08 30.71
C GLN A 71 -2.74 6.89 31.14
N ALA A 72 -3.64 6.43 30.25
CA ALA A 72 -4.57 5.34 30.55
C ALA A 72 -3.94 3.94 30.48
N SER A 73 -2.87 3.76 29.71
CA SER A 73 -2.23 2.47 29.44
C SER A 73 -0.92 2.26 30.20
N ARG A 74 -0.32 3.32 30.75
CA ARG A 74 1.00 3.30 31.36
C ARG A 74 1.10 2.34 32.55
N GLY A 75 0.12 2.35 33.46
CA GLY A 75 0.13 1.45 34.62
C GLY A 75 0.12 -0.03 34.19
N PHE A 76 -0.68 -0.37 33.18
CA PHE A 76 -0.72 -1.72 32.61
C PHE A 76 0.58 -2.09 31.90
N TYR A 77 1.17 -1.16 31.15
CA TYR A 77 2.49 -1.35 30.53
C TYR A 77 3.58 -1.63 31.57
N GLU A 78 3.63 -0.81 32.63
CA GLU A 78 4.59 -0.96 33.74
C GLU A 78 4.40 -2.31 34.46
N GLU A 79 3.16 -2.77 34.63
CA GLU A 79 2.87 -4.08 35.21
C GLU A 79 3.40 -5.25 34.36
N LEU A 80 3.24 -5.17 33.04
CA LEU A 80 3.71 -6.20 32.10
C LEU A 80 5.24 -6.26 32.05
N VAL A 81 5.89 -5.10 31.92
CA VAL A 81 7.33 -5.01 31.70
C VAL A 81 8.12 -5.08 33.00
N LYS A 82 7.61 -4.51 34.10
CA LYS A 82 8.27 -4.42 35.42
C LYS A 82 9.70 -3.88 35.35
N GLY A 83 9.95 -2.93 34.42
CA GLY A 83 11.28 -2.39 34.15
C GLY A 83 12.28 -3.38 33.53
N ASP A 84 11.88 -4.61 33.22
CA ASP A 84 12.74 -5.64 32.68
C ASP A 84 12.82 -5.58 31.14
N TYR A 85 14.03 -5.45 30.62
CA TYR A 85 14.26 -5.31 29.19
C TYR A 85 13.85 -6.57 28.40
N ALA A 86 14.10 -7.77 28.91
CA ALA A 86 13.72 -9.01 28.23
C ALA A 86 12.19 -9.17 28.16
N ARG A 87 11.46 -8.73 29.19
CA ARG A 87 9.99 -8.65 29.17
C ARG A 87 9.48 -7.65 28.15
N LYS A 88 10.10 -6.46 28.04
CA LYS A 88 9.76 -5.49 26.98
C LYS A 88 9.92 -6.10 25.59
N GLN A 89 11.05 -6.78 25.34
CA GLN A 89 11.29 -7.46 24.07
C GLN A 89 10.28 -8.58 23.81
N LYS A 90 9.97 -9.40 24.81
CA LYS A 90 8.99 -10.48 24.66
C LYS A 90 7.58 -9.93 24.37
N LEU A 91 7.18 -8.87 25.05
CA LEU A 91 5.90 -8.18 24.80
C LEU A 91 5.85 -7.61 23.37
N GLN A 92 6.95 -7.05 22.86
CA GLN A 92 7.03 -6.59 21.48
C GLN A 92 6.85 -7.75 20.48
N SER A 93 7.51 -8.89 20.71
CA SER A 93 7.37 -10.09 19.86
C SER A 93 5.91 -10.57 19.84
N ILE A 94 5.28 -10.66 21.01
CA ILE A 94 3.88 -11.07 21.15
C ILE A 94 2.97 -10.13 20.34
N LEU A 95 3.12 -8.82 20.50
CA LEU A 95 2.31 -7.85 19.74
C LEU A 95 2.53 -7.98 18.22
N ALA A 96 3.76 -8.20 17.77
CA ALA A 96 4.04 -8.41 16.36
C ALA A 96 3.38 -9.70 15.84
N GLU A 97 3.46 -10.80 16.60
CA GLU A 97 2.80 -12.08 16.28
C GLU A 97 1.27 -11.93 16.21
N GLU A 98 0.67 -11.20 17.15
CA GLU A 98 -0.77 -10.92 17.17
C GLU A 98 -1.21 -10.06 15.98
N TYR A 99 -0.42 -9.03 15.61
CA TYR A 99 -0.70 -8.25 14.41
C TYR A 99 -0.68 -9.11 13.14
N LEU A 100 0.35 -9.94 12.98
CA LEU A 100 0.44 -10.84 11.82
C LEU A 100 -0.72 -11.84 11.78
N THR A 101 -1.11 -12.37 12.94
CA THR A 101 -2.27 -13.26 13.06
C THR A 101 -3.56 -12.56 12.63
N ALA A 102 -3.80 -11.34 13.12
CA ALA A 102 -4.95 -10.55 12.73
C ALA A 102 -4.97 -10.21 11.24
N ILE A 103 -3.81 -9.90 10.65
CA ILE A 103 -3.66 -9.60 9.23
C ILE A 103 -3.96 -10.85 8.38
N ARG A 104 -3.42 -12.02 8.74
CA ARG A 104 -3.70 -13.28 8.04
C ARG A 104 -5.19 -13.63 8.06
N ALA A 105 -5.88 -13.37 9.17
CA ALA A 105 -7.31 -13.57 9.27
C ALA A 105 -8.12 -12.68 8.30
N GLN A 106 -7.59 -11.50 7.94
CA GLN A 106 -8.22 -10.60 6.96
C GLN A 106 -7.82 -10.89 5.51
N MET A 107 -6.83 -11.76 5.27
CA MET A 107 -6.32 -12.06 3.93
C MET A 107 -7.42 -12.49 2.93
N PRO A 108 -8.37 -13.37 3.29
CA PRO A 108 -9.45 -13.74 2.38
C PRO A 108 -10.34 -12.56 1.99
N ARG A 109 -10.63 -11.64 2.92
CA ARG A 109 -11.40 -10.44 2.62
C ARG A 109 -10.63 -9.54 1.67
N MET A 110 -9.35 -9.28 1.97
CA MET A 110 -8.51 -8.42 1.16
C MET A 110 -8.39 -8.92 -0.29
N LYS A 111 -8.14 -10.22 -0.50
CA LYS A 111 -8.10 -10.82 -1.85
C LYS A 111 -9.41 -10.58 -2.63
N ARG A 112 -10.57 -10.73 -1.98
CA ARG A 112 -11.87 -10.44 -2.60
C ARG A 112 -12.05 -8.97 -2.97
N GLU A 113 -11.63 -8.05 -2.10
CA GLU A 113 -11.70 -6.62 -2.43
C GLU A 113 -10.80 -6.29 -3.62
N TYR A 114 -9.59 -6.85 -3.67
CA TYR A 114 -8.67 -6.66 -4.80
C TYR A 114 -9.25 -7.22 -6.11
N ALA A 115 -9.82 -8.43 -6.06
CA ALA A 115 -10.50 -9.02 -7.21
C ALA A 115 -11.68 -8.16 -7.68
N ARG A 116 -12.44 -7.59 -6.76
CA ARG A 116 -13.52 -6.64 -7.09
C ARG A 116 -12.99 -5.43 -7.84
N GLU A 117 -11.90 -4.80 -7.39
CA GLU A 117 -11.32 -3.65 -8.07
C GLU A 117 -10.86 -3.99 -9.49
N TYR A 118 -10.25 -5.16 -9.71
CA TYR A 118 -9.93 -5.64 -11.05
C TYR A 118 -11.18 -5.84 -11.91
N ALA A 119 -12.23 -6.47 -11.38
CA ALA A 119 -13.46 -6.78 -12.10
C ALA A 119 -14.33 -5.54 -12.43
N LEU A 120 -14.06 -4.39 -11.80
CA LEU A 120 -14.69 -3.12 -12.15
C LEU A 120 -14.06 -2.47 -13.38
N VAL A 121 -12.80 -2.80 -13.70
CA VAL A 121 -12.01 -2.13 -14.74
C VAL A 121 -11.79 -3.01 -15.97
N PHE A 122 -11.70 -4.32 -15.78
CA PHE A 122 -11.41 -5.28 -16.84
C PHE A 122 -12.58 -6.22 -17.09
N SER A 123 -12.75 -6.61 -18.35
CA SER A 123 -13.66 -7.69 -18.73
C SER A 123 -13.13 -9.05 -18.29
N ALA A 124 -14.01 -10.05 -18.20
CA ALA A 124 -13.62 -11.42 -17.88
C ALA A 124 -12.55 -11.96 -18.86
N ALA A 125 -12.65 -11.65 -20.15
CA ALA A 125 -11.71 -12.11 -21.17
C ALA A 125 -10.31 -11.50 -20.99
N GLU A 126 -10.22 -10.22 -20.62
CA GLU A 126 -8.93 -9.56 -20.33
C GLU A 126 -8.29 -10.13 -19.06
N LEU A 127 -9.08 -10.38 -18.02
CA LEU A 127 -8.61 -10.97 -16.77
C LEU A 127 -8.11 -12.41 -16.96
N ASP A 128 -8.78 -13.19 -17.81
CA ASP A 128 -8.33 -14.53 -18.18
C ASP A 128 -7.02 -14.47 -18.99
N ALA A 129 -6.90 -13.56 -19.95
CA ALA A 129 -5.66 -13.37 -20.69
C ALA A 129 -4.47 -12.96 -19.80
N LEU A 130 -4.72 -12.09 -18.80
CA LEU A 130 -3.72 -11.73 -17.80
C LEU A 130 -3.33 -12.92 -16.93
N SER A 131 -4.31 -13.71 -16.49
CA SER A 131 -4.08 -14.92 -15.70
C SER A 131 -3.22 -15.93 -16.45
N ASP A 132 -3.51 -16.16 -17.74
CA ASP A 132 -2.73 -17.08 -18.60
C ASP A 132 -1.29 -16.59 -18.78
N PHE A 133 -1.11 -15.29 -19.01
CA PHE A 133 0.22 -14.68 -19.11
C PHE A 133 1.02 -14.88 -17.81
N PHE A 134 0.46 -14.52 -16.65
CA PHE A 134 1.16 -14.63 -15.37
C PHE A 134 1.35 -16.08 -14.90
N SER A 135 0.63 -17.04 -15.48
CA SER A 135 0.78 -18.46 -15.15
C SER A 135 1.87 -19.17 -15.95
N THR A 136 2.43 -18.54 -16.99
CA THR A 136 3.37 -19.22 -17.92
C THR A 136 4.57 -18.36 -18.33
N GLY A 137 5.63 -19.02 -18.81
CA GLY A 137 6.78 -18.39 -19.45
C GLY A 137 7.38 -17.20 -18.69
N ALA A 138 7.42 -16.04 -19.34
CA ALA A 138 7.98 -14.81 -18.77
C ALA A 138 7.08 -14.22 -17.67
N GLY A 139 5.76 -14.36 -17.74
CA GLY A 139 4.84 -13.84 -16.73
C GLY A 139 4.94 -14.61 -15.42
N ALA A 140 5.02 -15.95 -15.47
CA ALA A 140 5.30 -16.76 -14.28
C ALA A 140 6.64 -16.42 -13.65
N LYS A 141 7.68 -16.22 -14.48
CA LYS A 141 8.98 -15.75 -14.00
C LYS A 141 8.88 -14.38 -13.34
N PHE A 142 8.10 -13.46 -13.92
CA PHE A 142 7.90 -12.13 -13.33
C PHE A 142 7.30 -12.26 -11.92
N VAL A 143 6.17 -12.95 -11.75
CA VAL A 143 5.55 -13.19 -10.43
C VAL A 143 6.55 -13.78 -9.43
N ALA A 144 7.25 -14.84 -9.82
CA ALA A 144 8.23 -15.52 -8.97
C ALA A 144 9.43 -14.64 -8.58
N GLN A 145 9.77 -13.64 -9.39
CA GLN A 145 10.93 -12.77 -9.16
C GLN A 145 10.56 -11.43 -8.50
N THR A 146 9.29 -11.06 -8.43
CA THR A 146 8.84 -9.78 -7.84
C THR A 146 9.36 -9.59 -6.42
N ALA A 147 9.08 -10.54 -5.52
CA ALA A 147 9.51 -10.46 -4.11
C ALA A 147 11.05 -10.46 -3.94
N PRO A 148 11.82 -11.39 -4.56
CA PRO A 148 13.28 -11.35 -4.52
C PRO A 148 13.88 -10.05 -5.05
N LEU A 149 13.33 -9.50 -6.13
CA LEU A 149 13.78 -8.21 -6.68
C LEU A 149 13.48 -7.06 -5.73
N GLN A 150 12.29 -7.03 -5.14
CA GLN A 150 11.93 -5.99 -4.17
C GLN A 150 12.87 -6.00 -2.94
N THR A 151 13.24 -7.17 -2.43
CA THR A 151 14.24 -7.30 -1.37
C THR A 151 15.59 -6.71 -1.78
N LYS A 152 16.06 -7.01 -3.00
CA LYS A 152 17.30 -6.45 -3.54
C LYS A 152 17.22 -4.93 -3.71
N PHE A 153 16.10 -4.41 -4.20
CA PHE A 153 15.89 -2.96 -4.34
C PHE A 153 15.88 -2.25 -2.99
N SER A 154 15.28 -2.86 -1.96
CA SER A 154 15.34 -2.33 -0.58
C SER A 154 16.78 -2.24 -0.08
N GLN A 155 17.60 -3.27 -0.28
CA GLN A 155 19.02 -3.26 0.10
C GLN A 155 19.82 -2.17 -0.64
N VAL A 156 19.56 -2.00 -1.95
CA VAL A 156 20.18 -0.92 -2.73
C VAL A 156 19.78 0.45 -2.16
N GLY A 157 18.49 0.65 -1.87
CA GLY A 157 17.98 1.88 -1.26
C GLY A 157 18.61 2.17 0.10
N GLN A 158 18.75 1.15 0.96
CA GLN A 158 19.41 1.28 2.26
C GLN A 158 20.87 1.74 2.12
N ARG A 159 21.63 1.10 1.23
CA ARG A 159 23.02 1.48 0.98
C ARG A 159 23.14 2.92 0.50
N ILE A 160 22.36 3.30 -0.51
CA ILE A 160 22.34 4.69 -1.03
C ILE A 160 21.92 5.66 0.07
N GLY A 161 20.92 5.31 0.88
CA GLY A 161 20.46 6.13 2.01
C GLY A 161 21.56 6.37 3.05
N LEU A 162 22.38 5.35 3.37
CA LEU A 162 23.53 5.51 4.26
C LEU A 162 24.58 6.44 3.67
N GLU A 163 24.91 6.28 2.38
CA GLU A 163 25.84 7.16 1.65
C GLU A 163 25.37 8.62 1.69
N VAL A 164 24.09 8.86 1.39
CA VAL A 164 23.47 10.19 1.47
C VAL A 164 23.49 10.73 2.91
N GLY A 165 23.16 9.90 3.90
CA GLY A 165 23.13 10.28 5.31
C GLY A 165 24.49 10.70 5.86
N MET A 166 25.58 10.04 5.43
CA MET A 166 26.95 10.42 5.80
C MET A 166 27.33 11.81 5.29
N VAL A 167 26.78 12.23 4.14
CA VAL A 167 27.04 13.55 3.56
C VAL A 167 26.09 14.62 4.12
N ALA A 168 24.81 14.28 4.28
CA ALA A 168 23.77 15.22 4.63
C ALA A 168 23.72 15.52 6.14
N THR A 169 23.96 14.52 7.00
CA THR A 169 23.84 14.68 8.47
C THR A 169 24.79 15.74 9.02
N PRO A 170 26.11 15.73 8.70
CA PRO A 170 27.01 16.76 9.23
C PRO A 170 26.60 18.17 8.80
N LYS A 171 26.21 18.35 7.53
CA LYS A 171 25.73 19.63 7.00
C LYS A 171 24.44 20.09 7.68
N ALA A 172 23.52 19.18 7.93
CA ALA A 172 22.27 19.48 8.63
C ALA A 172 22.53 19.90 10.08
N LEU A 173 23.45 19.24 10.78
CA LEU A 173 23.83 19.58 12.16
C LEU A 173 24.55 20.93 12.25
N GLU A 174 25.44 21.24 11.31
CA GLU A 174 26.10 22.54 11.22
C GLU A 174 25.10 23.67 10.98
N ARG A 175 24.17 23.45 10.04
CA ARG A 175 23.07 24.37 9.77
C ARG A 175 22.18 24.55 11.01
N ALA A 176 21.78 23.46 11.66
CA ALA A 176 20.96 23.50 12.87
C ALA A 176 21.65 24.25 14.01
N ARG A 177 22.97 24.06 14.21
CA ARG A 177 23.74 24.82 15.21
C ARG A 177 23.67 26.33 14.94
N THR A 178 23.78 26.72 13.67
CA THR A 178 23.76 28.13 13.27
C THR A 178 22.37 28.75 13.41
N GLU A 179 21.32 28.03 13.00
CA GLU A 179 19.94 28.55 13.03
C GLU A 179 19.30 28.52 14.42
N LEU A 180 19.79 27.69 15.33
CA LEU A 180 19.25 27.52 16.69
C LEU A 180 20.08 28.22 17.78
N ASP A 181 21.06 29.05 17.40
CA ASP A 181 21.95 29.78 18.32
C ASP A 181 22.57 28.90 19.43
N VAL A 182 22.95 27.66 19.09
CA VAL A 182 23.60 26.76 20.05
C VAL A 182 25.08 27.15 20.15
N GLU A 183 25.41 28.10 21.04
CA GLU A 183 26.80 28.43 21.37
C GLU A 183 27.53 27.20 21.93
N THR A 184 28.69 26.87 21.37
CA THR A 184 29.60 25.89 21.96
C THR A 184 30.21 26.50 23.22
N SER A 185 29.73 26.10 24.40
CA SER A 185 30.49 26.30 25.65
C SER A 185 31.89 25.75 25.45
N LYS A 186 32.89 26.64 25.57
CA LYS A 186 34.31 26.32 25.51
C LYS A 186 34.77 25.52 26.72
#